data_AF-A0A7W4EW38-F1
#
_entry.id   AF-A0A7W4EW38-F1
#
_cell.length_a   1.000
_cell.length_b   1.000
_cell.length_c   1.000
_cell.angle_alpha   90.00
_cell.angle_beta   90.00
_cell.angle_gamma   90.00
#
_symmetry.space_group_name_H-M   'P 1'
#
loop_
_entity.id
_entity.type
_entity.pdbx_description
1 polymer ?
#
loop_
_entity_poly.entity_id
_entity_poly.type
_entity_poly.pdbx_seq_one_letter_code
_entity_poly.pdbx_strand_id
1 'polypeptide(L)'
;MKGLGSVRYSMLMRIVRLLFWGWALLLGVGASGAFAQTFYQCEEWEAAEADVKVLAAESARKADLWVYFVYTPREVAGARPGVVYQTANRKEADFTLTFVESAKQADFSLWIVDDSTKAGWRNKGKEHLLDKYLKK
;
A
#
# COMPACT_ATOMS: atom_id res chain seq x y z
N MET A 1 -31.72 -42.19 39.72
CA MET A 1 -31.30 -42.66 38.38
C MET A 1 -31.69 -41.59 37.36
N LYS A 2 -30.79 -40.64 37.08
CA LYS A 2 -31.08 -39.49 36.19
C LYS A 2 -30.75 -39.84 34.74
N GLY A 3 -31.81 -40.05 33.97
CA GLY A 3 -32.00 -39.76 32.55
C GLY A 3 -30.85 -39.93 31.56
N LEU A 4 -30.93 -41.01 30.76
CA LEU A 4 -30.23 -41.28 29.50
C LEU A 4 -30.47 -40.21 28.39
N GLY A 5 -31.16 -39.11 28.70
CA GLY A 5 -31.48 -37.99 27.80
C GLY A 5 -30.51 -36.80 27.87
N SER A 6 -29.68 -36.68 28.92
CA SER A 6 -28.78 -35.53 29.08
C SER A 6 -27.47 -35.65 28.26
N VAL A 7 -27.08 -36.85 27.86
CA VAL A 7 -25.82 -37.10 27.13
C VAL A 7 -25.97 -36.91 25.62
N ARG A 8 -27.21 -37.03 25.09
CA ARG A 8 -27.47 -36.93 23.64
C ARG A 8 -27.32 -35.50 23.10
N TYR A 9 -27.51 -34.47 23.92
CA TYR A 9 -27.34 -33.07 23.52
C TYR A 9 -25.88 -32.57 23.58
N SER A 10 -25.02 -33.24 24.34
CA SER A 10 -23.59 -32.88 24.47
C SER A 10 -22.75 -33.29 23.24
N MET A 11 -23.11 -34.39 22.57
CA MET A 11 -22.42 -34.84 21.36
C MET A 11 -22.90 -34.11 20.09
N LEU A 12 -24.20 -33.77 19.99
CA LEU A 12 -24.75 -33.10 18.80
C LEU A 12 -24.26 -31.66 18.62
N MET A 13 -23.91 -30.94 19.70
CA MET A 13 -23.34 -29.58 19.61
C MET A 13 -21.86 -29.54 19.21
N ARG A 14 -21.14 -30.68 19.27
CA ARG A 14 -19.71 -30.74 18.87
C ARG A 14 -19.53 -30.87 17.36
N ILE A 15 -20.53 -31.38 16.64
CA ILE A 15 -20.51 -31.53 15.18
C ILE A 15 -20.95 -30.24 14.48
N VAL A 16 -21.92 -29.51 15.05
CA VAL A 16 -22.40 -28.22 14.49
C VAL A 16 -21.35 -27.10 14.61
N ARG A 17 -20.38 -27.20 15.53
CA ARG A 17 -19.23 -26.29 15.62
C ARG A 17 -18.12 -26.57 14.58
N LEU A 18 -18.09 -27.75 13.98
CA LEU A 18 -17.12 -28.10 12.93
C LEU A 18 -17.64 -27.78 11.51
N LEU A 19 -18.95 -27.60 11.35
CA LEU A 19 -19.57 -27.20 10.08
C LEU A 19 -19.63 -25.67 9.86
N PHE A 20 -19.20 -24.87 10.84
CA PHE A 20 -19.04 -23.42 10.69
C PHE A 20 -17.58 -22.94 10.64
N TRP A 21 -16.61 -23.87 10.69
CA TRP A 21 -15.17 -23.57 10.53
C TRP A 21 -14.58 -24.16 9.25
N GLY A 22 -15.33 -24.99 8.52
CA GLY A 22 -14.92 -25.59 7.26
C GLY A 22 -15.18 -24.73 6.01
N TRP A 23 -16.02 -23.68 6.10
CA TRP A 23 -16.33 -22.81 4.97
C TRP A 23 -15.56 -21.47 4.97
N ALA A 24 -14.88 -21.14 6.06
CA ALA A 24 -13.98 -20.00 6.14
C ALA A 24 -12.58 -20.29 5.57
N LEU A 25 -12.30 -21.54 5.17
CA LEU A 25 -11.01 -21.97 4.63
C LEU A 25 -11.00 -22.07 3.09
N LEU A 26 -12.02 -21.53 2.42
CA LEU A 26 -12.18 -21.47 0.96
C LEU A 26 -12.45 -20.04 0.46
N LEU A 27 -12.12 -19.05 1.30
CA LEU A 27 -11.83 -17.68 0.89
C LEU A 27 -10.42 -17.37 1.39
N GLY A 28 -9.45 -18.15 0.90
CA GLY A 28 -8.05 -17.74 0.93
C GLY A 28 -7.94 -16.47 0.10
N VAL A 29 -8.17 -15.34 0.76
CA VAL A 29 -7.88 -13.99 0.32
C VAL A 29 -6.58 -14.06 -0.46
N GLY A 30 -6.66 -13.81 -1.76
CA GLY A 30 -5.46 -13.59 -2.55
C GLY A 30 -4.69 -12.51 -1.83
N ALA A 31 -3.51 -12.82 -1.31
CA ALA A 31 -2.58 -11.83 -0.82
C ALA A 31 -2.15 -11.02 -2.04
N SER A 32 -2.96 -10.03 -2.42
CA SER A 32 -2.54 -9.00 -3.34
C SER A 32 -1.32 -8.36 -2.69
N GLY A 33 -0.18 -8.47 -3.36
CA GLY A 33 1.13 -8.08 -2.83
C GLY A 33 1.04 -6.76 -2.08
N ALA A 34 1.40 -6.80 -0.80
CA ALA A 34 1.47 -5.61 0.02
C ALA A 34 2.64 -4.77 -0.49
N PHE A 35 2.32 -3.74 -1.28
CA PHE A 35 3.30 -2.78 -1.78
C PHE A 35 3.53 -1.72 -0.71
N ALA A 36 4.54 -1.91 0.14
CA ALA A 36 5.04 -0.84 0.99
C ALA A 36 5.70 0.22 0.10
N GLN A 37 5.36 1.50 0.31
CA GLN A 37 5.89 2.62 -0.49
C GLN A 37 6.74 3.52 0.41
N THR A 38 7.94 3.06 0.73
CA THR A 38 8.94 3.86 1.44
C THR A 38 9.87 4.50 0.42
N PHE A 39 10.03 5.82 0.46
CA PHE A 39 10.96 6.50 -0.44
C PHE A 39 12.00 7.32 0.32
N TYR A 40 13.15 7.49 -0.33
CA TYR A 40 14.17 8.45 0.09
C TYR A 40 14.22 9.60 -0.91
N GLN A 41 14.18 10.84 -0.43
CA GLN A 41 14.35 12.01 -1.28
C GLN A 41 15.85 12.24 -1.48
N CYS A 42 16.30 12.15 -2.72
CA CYS A 42 17.68 12.43 -3.09
C CYS A 42 18.06 13.88 -2.80
N GLU A 43 19.29 14.06 -2.33
CA GLU A 43 19.94 15.37 -2.28
C GLU A 43 20.26 15.86 -3.70
N GLU A 44 20.51 17.17 -3.85
CA GLU A 44 20.73 17.81 -5.15
C GLU A 44 21.90 17.20 -5.94
N TRP A 45 22.98 16.82 -5.26
CA TRP A 45 24.19 16.27 -5.88
C TRP A 45 24.01 14.84 -6.43
N GLU A 46 22.99 14.11 -5.98
CA GLU A 46 22.65 12.74 -6.41
C GLU A 46 21.31 12.67 -7.15
N ALA A 47 20.61 13.79 -7.33
CA ALA A 47 19.31 13.87 -7.98
C ALA A 47 19.29 13.29 -9.41
N ALA A 48 20.42 13.36 -10.12
CA ALA A 48 20.55 12.80 -11.47
C ALA A 48 20.41 11.27 -11.51
N GLU A 49 20.74 10.59 -10.40
CA GLU A 49 20.70 9.13 -10.23
C GLU A 49 19.44 8.65 -9.53
N ALA A 50 18.51 9.56 -9.22
CA ALA A 50 17.24 9.20 -8.60
C ALA A 50 16.47 8.20 -9.48
N ASP A 51 15.88 7.21 -8.83
CA ASP A 51 15.05 6.18 -9.46
C ASP A 51 13.85 6.79 -10.21
N VAL A 52 13.27 7.86 -9.65
CA VAL A 52 12.07 8.52 -10.16
C VAL A 52 12.18 10.03 -10.05
N LYS A 53 11.78 10.74 -11.10
CA LYS A 53 11.70 12.20 -11.14
C LYS A 53 10.25 12.64 -11.02
N VAL A 54 9.93 13.41 -9.99
CA VAL A 54 8.55 13.84 -9.70
C VAL A 54 8.40 15.34 -9.84
N LEU A 55 7.26 15.77 -10.39
CA LEU A 55 6.87 17.18 -10.43
C LEU A 55 5.82 17.44 -9.33
N ALA A 56 6.00 18.48 -8.53
CA ALA A 56 4.91 18.97 -7.68
C ALA A 56 3.81 19.56 -8.57
N ALA A 57 2.61 18.95 -8.55
CA ALA A 57 1.51 19.39 -9.39
C ALA A 57 0.99 20.77 -8.93
N GLU A 58 0.67 21.65 -9.87
CA GLU A 58 0.06 22.96 -9.57
C GLU A 58 -1.36 22.85 -9.00
N SER A 59 -2.05 21.73 -9.24
CA SER A 59 -3.38 21.45 -8.71
C SER A 59 -3.67 19.95 -8.70
N ALA A 60 -4.60 19.53 -7.84
CA ALA A 60 -5.02 18.13 -7.73
C ALA A 60 -5.48 17.50 -9.06
N ARG A 61 -6.07 18.28 -9.96
CA ARG A 61 -6.55 17.80 -11.27
C ARG A 61 -5.41 17.51 -12.27
N LYS A 62 -4.27 18.18 -12.11
CA LYS A 62 -3.08 18.01 -12.98
C LYS A 62 -2.12 16.95 -12.43
N ALA A 63 -2.44 16.33 -11.31
CA ALA A 63 -1.62 15.33 -10.66
C ALA A 63 -1.87 13.94 -11.24
N ASP A 64 -0.80 13.23 -11.57
CA ASP A 64 -0.84 11.82 -11.95
C ASP A 64 -1.04 10.91 -10.74
N LEU A 65 -0.46 11.27 -9.59
CA LEU A 65 -0.52 10.53 -8.32
C LEU A 65 -0.95 11.44 -7.17
N TRP A 66 -1.95 11.02 -6.40
CA TRP A 66 -2.26 11.65 -5.11
C TRP A 66 -1.55 10.89 -4.00
N VAL A 67 -0.86 11.64 -3.14
CA VAL A 67 0.02 11.10 -2.12
C VAL A 67 -0.43 11.52 -0.73
N TYR A 68 -0.53 10.55 0.17
CA TYR A 68 -0.76 10.77 1.59
C TYR A 68 0.50 10.35 2.35
N PHE A 69 1.04 11.27 3.15
CA PHE A 69 2.23 11.02 3.95
C PHE A 69 1.85 10.40 5.29
N VAL A 70 2.52 9.30 5.64
CA VAL A 70 2.47 8.70 6.98
C VAL A 70 3.77 8.99 7.73
N TYR A 71 3.74 8.85 9.05
CA TYR A 71 4.88 9.18 9.92
C TYR A 71 5.64 7.95 10.43
N THR A 72 5.08 6.75 10.26
CA THR A 72 5.71 5.50 10.71
C THR A 72 5.85 4.52 9.54
N PRO A 73 7.00 3.83 9.38
CA PRO A 73 7.18 2.86 8.29
C PRO A 73 6.16 1.70 8.29
N ARG A 74 5.61 1.35 9.45
CA ARG A 74 4.62 0.27 9.56
C ARG A 74 3.28 0.62 8.90
N GLU A 75 2.98 1.91 8.74
CA GLU A 75 1.71 2.38 8.18
C GLU A 75 1.62 2.21 6.66
N VAL A 76 2.75 2.02 5.95
CA VAL A 76 2.73 1.73 4.51
C VAL A 76 2.51 0.25 4.19
N ALA A 77 2.68 -0.65 5.17
CA ALA A 77 2.52 -2.08 4.94
C ALA A 77 1.06 -2.44 4.64
N GLY A 78 0.78 -2.93 3.42
CA GLY A 78 -0.58 -3.24 2.98
C GLY A 78 -1.45 -2.00 2.73
N ALA A 79 -0.84 -0.82 2.69
CA ALA A 79 -1.53 0.42 2.37
C ALA A 79 -1.88 0.50 0.88
N ARG A 80 -2.76 1.44 0.54
CA ARG A 80 -3.15 1.70 -0.84
C ARG A 80 -2.03 2.41 -1.60
N PRO A 81 -1.97 2.29 -2.94
CA PRO A 81 -1.08 3.10 -3.76
C PRO A 81 -1.19 4.59 -3.40
N GLY A 82 -0.06 5.29 -3.35
CA GLY A 82 0.01 6.70 -2.93
C GLY A 82 0.06 6.95 -1.41
N VAL A 83 -0.13 5.95 -0.55
CA VAL A 83 0.22 6.10 0.88
C VAL A 83 1.72 5.84 1.05
N VAL A 84 2.48 6.87 1.42
CA VAL A 84 3.94 6.83 1.40
C VAL A 84 4.57 7.23 2.72
N TYR A 85 5.72 6.64 3.00
CA TYR A 85 6.60 7.03 4.11
C TYR A 85 7.92 7.57 3.53
N GLN A 86 8.34 8.75 3.99
CA GLN A 86 9.66 9.29 3.65
C GLN A 86 10.65 8.84 4.72
N THR A 87 11.63 8.03 4.34
CA THR A 87 12.76 7.68 5.22
C THR A 87 13.90 8.66 5.05
N ALA A 88 14.66 8.88 6.13
CA ALA A 88 15.94 9.60 6.08
C ALA A 88 17.12 8.70 5.68
N ASN A 89 16.92 7.38 5.60
CA ASN A 89 17.96 6.41 5.28
C ASN A 89 17.72 5.80 3.90
N ARG A 90 18.58 6.14 2.93
CA ARG A 90 18.50 5.64 1.54
C ARG A 90 18.42 4.10 1.45
N LYS A 91 19.06 3.38 2.37
CA LYS A 91 19.07 1.90 2.37
C LYS A 91 17.74 1.27 2.77
N GLU A 92 16.88 2.02 3.45
CA GLU A 92 15.56 1.56 3.89
C GLU A 92 14.47 1.85 2.85
N ALA A 93 14.79 2.65 1.83
CA ALA A 93 13.84 3.01 0.80
C ALA A 93 13.62 1.88 -0.21
N ASP A 94 12.38 1.74 -0.66
CA ASP A 94 12.00 0.89 -1.78
C ASP A 94 12.44 1.53 -3.11
N PHE A 95 12.43 2.86 -3.17
CA PHE A 95 12.93 3.66 -4.29
C PHE A 95 13.39 5.04 -3.84
N THR A 96 14.22 5.67 -4.66
CA THR A 96 14.60 7.07 -4.49
C THR A 96 13.74 7.99 -5.37
N LEU A 97 13.57 9.25 -4.96
CA LEU A 97 12.96 10.25 -5.83
C LEU A 97 13.67 11.58 -5.73
N THR A 98 13.53 12.38 -6.78
CA THR A 98 13.91 13.80 -6.76
C THR A 98 12.81 14.64 -7.38
N PHE A 99 12.73 15.89 -6.93
CA PHE A 99 11.81 16.87 -7.50
C PHE A 99 12.45 17.58 -8.68
N VAL A 100 11.70 17.70 -9.78
CA VAL A 100 12.11 18.47 -10.96
C VAL A 100 11.18 19.64 -11.20
N GLU A 101 11.66 20.66 -11.92
CA GLU A 101 10.92 21.91 -12.15
C GLU A 101 9.99 21.86 -13.37
N SER A 102 10.14 20.86 -14.25
CA SER A 102 9.38 20.79 -15.50
C SER A 102 8.75 19.43 -15.75
N ALA A 103 7.53 19.44 -16.30
CA ALA A 103 6.80 18.23 -16.65
C ALA A 103 7.52 17.36 -17.70
N LYS A 104 8.39 17.95 -18.52
CA LYS A 104 9.18 17.21 -19.52
C LYS A 104 10.27 16.34 -18.91
N GLN A 105 10.76 16.71 -17.72
CA GLN A 105 11.79 15.98 -17.00
C GLN A 105 11.21 14.98 -16.00
N ALA A 106 9.92 15.12 -15.68
CA ALA A 106 9.24 14.30 -14.69
C ALA A 106 8.67 13.03 -15.32
N ASP A 107 8.79 11.92 -14.59
CA ASP A 107 8.08 10.69 -14.90
C ASP A 107 6.57 10.87 -14.63
N PHE A 108 6.24 11.52 -13.51
CA PHE A 108 4.87 11.85 -13.15
C PHE A 108 4.75 13.05 -12.21
N SER A 109 3.56 13.64 -12.14
CA SER A 109 3.23 14.70 -11.19
C SER A 109 2.54 14.17 -9.93
N LEU A 110 2.85 14.75 -8.76
CA LEU A 110 2.30 14.36 -7.48
C LEU A 110 1.50 15.50 -6.83
N TRP A 111 0.45 15.16 -6.08
CA TRP A 111 -0.29 16.10 -5.25
C TRP A 111 -0.52 15.52 -3.86
N ILE A 112 -0.29 16.32 -2.83
CA ILE A 112 -0.43 15.89 -1.44
C ILE A 112 -1.90 16.01 -1.00
N VAL A 113 -2.42 14.96 -0.36
CA VAL A 113 -3.76 14.93 0.22
C VAL A 113 -3.72 14.77 1.73
N ASP A 114 -4.83 15.15 2.38
CA ASP A 114 -5.04 15.13 3.83
C ASP A 114 -5.66 13.84 4.36
N ASP A 115 -6.10 12.96 3.46
CA ASP A 115 -6.85 11.75 3.78
C ASP A 115 -6.29 10.57 2.97
N SER A 116 -5.90 9.50 3.67
CA SER A 116 -5.33 8.29 3.08
C SER A 116 -6.28 7.60 2.10
N THR A 117 -7.59 7.74 2.28
CA THR A 117 -8.60 7.18 1.36
C THR A 117 -8.59 7.85 -0.01
N LYS A 118 -8.07 9.08 -0.09
CA LYS A 118 -7.87 9.83 -1.33
C LYS A 118 -6.51 9.54 -1.97
N ALA A 119 -5.62 8.78 -1.36
CA ALA A 119 -4.35 8.43 -2.00
C ALA A 119 -4.57 7.54 -3.23
N GLY A 120 -3.69 7.66 -4.23
CA GLY A 120 -3.61 6.75 -5.36
C GLY A 120 -3.49 7.41 -6.73
N TRP A 121 -3.18 6.56 -7.72
CA TRP A 121 -3.00 6.96 -9.11
C TRP A 121 -4.28 7.50 -9.72
N ARG A 122 -4.20 8.74 -10.21
CA ARG A 122 -5.20 9.40 -11.04
C ARG A 122 -4.96 9.09 -12.51
N ASN A 123 -3.69 9.01 -12.91
CA ASN A 123 -3.29 8.55 -14.23
C ASN A 123 -2.95 7.06 -14.21
N LYS A 124 -3.92 6.23 -14.58
CA LYS A 124 -3.75 4.76 -14.61
C LYS A 124 -2.71 4.27 -15.62
N GLY A 125 -2.43 5.05 -16.67
CA GLY A 125 -1.37 4.73 -17.62
C GLY A 125 0.04 4.76 -17.02
N LYS A 126 0.22 5.44 -15.87
CA LYS A 126 1.52 5.63 -15.21
C LYS A 126 1.73 4.79 -13.94
N GLU A 127 0.72 4.03 -13.52
CA GLU A 127 0.78 3.23 -12.29
C GLU A 127 1.96 2.25 -12.27
N HIS A 128 2.30 1.69 -13.43
CA HIS A 128 3.40 0.76 -13.63
C HIS A 128 4.80 1.33 -13.34
N LEU A 129 4.96 2.66 -13.24
CA LEU A 129 6.28 3.29 -13.04
C LEU A 129 6.91 2.89 -11.71
N LEU A 130 6.10 2.61 -10.68
CA LEU A 130 6.59 2.18 -9.37
C LEU A 130 6.64 0.65 -9.20
N ASP A 131 6.02 -0.12 -10.09
CA ASP A 131 5.89 -1.57 -9.94
C ASP A 131 7.24 -2.28 -9.73
N LYS A 132 8.28 -1.85 -10.46
CA LYS A 132 9.62 -2.45 -10.38
C LYS A 132 10.32 -2.22 -9.04
N TYR A 133 9.86 -1.24 -8.26
CA TYR A 133 10.41 -0.91 -6.94
C TYR A 133 9.62 -1.56 -5.80
N LEU A 134 8.32 -1.75 -6.02
CA LEU A 134 7.40 -2.23 -4.99
C LEU A 134 7.24 -3.76 -5.00
N LYS A 135 7.37 -4.40 -6.18
CA LYS A 135 7.33 -5.86 -6.34
C LYS A 135 8.65 -6.48 -5.89
N LYS A 136 8.75 -6.79 -4.60
CA LYS A 136 9.79 -7.66 -4.02
C LYS A 136 9.37 -9.13 -4.06
#